data_AF-A0A7K2MI13-F1
#
_entry.id   AF-A0A7K2MI13-F1
#
_cell.length_a   1.000
_cell.length_b   1.000
_cell.length_c   1.000
_cell.angle_alpha   90.00
_cell.angle_beta   90.00
_cell.angle_gamma   90.00
#
_symmetry.space_group_name_H-M   'P 1'
#
loop_
_entity.id
_entity.type
_entity.pdbx_description
1 polymer ?
#
loop_
_entity_poly.entity_id
_entity_poly.type
_entity_poly.pdbx_seq_one_letter_code
_entity_poly.pdbx_strand_id
1 'polypeptide(L)'
;MRYIPHVSFHSDDWSTRHSVLTTARRTAALINALSDDCPDPADVADVLRAYGETDPFDLTTRDIAEMRTAASLLRPVFAAEHADDAAAALNQILTDHTGPLRLTSHGGSTPWHPHLDRDDNAPWAEWLLASS
;
A
#
# COMPACT_ATOMS: atom_id res chain seq x y z
N MET A 1 21.82 -3.50 -32.51
CA MET A 1 21.59 -3.58 -31.05
C MET A 1 21.97 -2.24 -30.45
N ARG A 2 21.00 -1.48 -29.94
CA ARG A 2 21.26 -0.21 -29.25
C ARG A 2 21.56 -0.53 -27.78
N TYR A 3 22.72 -0.09 -27.33
CA TYR A 3 23.24 -0.27 -25.98
C TYR A 3 22.40 0.58 -25.01
N ILE A 4 21.72 -0.05 -24.04
CA ILE A 4 21.10 0.67 -22.93
C ILE A 4 22.21 0.88 -21.88
N PRO A 5 22.45 2.12 -21.42
CA PRO A 5 23.45 2.38 -20.39
C PRO A 5 23.10 1.62 -19.11
N HIS A 6 24.12 1.09 -18.43
CA HIS A 6 23.95 0.42 -17.15
C HIS A 6 23.47 1.44 -16.12
N VAL A 7 22.18 1.35 -15.75
CA VAL A 7 21.67 2.03 -14.56
C VAL A 7 22.27 1.29 -13.35
N SER A 8 23.02 2.01 -12.53
CA SER A 8 23.54 1.46 -11.28
C SER A 8 22.39 1.42 -10.27
N PHE A 9 21.88 0.23 -9.99
CA PHE A 9 20.87 0.02 -8.96
C PHE A 9 21.57 -0.13 -7.61
N HIS A 10 21.22 0.70 -6.63
CA HIS A 10 21.37 0.31 -5.22
C HIS A 10 20.33 -0.80 -4.94
N SER A 11 20.68 -2.02 -5.35
CA SER A 11 19.79 -3.19 -5.38
C SER A 11 19.34 -3.66 -4.00
N ASP A 12 20.15 -3.41 -2.97
CA ASP A 12 19.99 -4.08 -1.68
C ASP A 12 18.90 -3.46 -0.80
N ASP A 13 18.60 -2.17 -0.98
CA ASP A 13 17.63 -1.42 -0.16
C ASP A 13 16.21 -1.45 -0.76
N TRP A 14 16.10 -1.50 -2.10
CA TRP A 14 14.79 -1.52 -2.79
C TRP A 14 14.06 -2.86 -2.66
N SER A 15 14.80 -3.98 -2.77
CA SER A 15 14.23 -5.33 -2.76
C SER A 15 13.72 -5.79 -1.39
N THR A 16 14.21 -5.21 -0.29
CA THR A 16 13.81 -5.55 1.08
C THR A 16 12.63 -4.71 1.56
N ARG A 17 12.56 -3.42 1.16
CA ARG A 17 11.41 -2.54 1.39
C ARG A 17 10.14 -3.06 0.72
N HIS A 18 10.27 -3.67 -0.45
CA HIS A 18 9.15 -4.27 -1.20
C HIS A 18 9.05 -5.79 -1.08
N SER A 19 9.63 -6.38 -0.02
CA SER A 19 9.39 -7.80 0.24
C SER A 19 7.91 -8.02 0.55
N VAL A 20 7.30 -9.08 0.02
CA VAL A 20 5.89 -9.42 0.27
C VAL A 20 5.58 -9.48 1.78
N LEU A 21 6.54 -9.95 2.58
CA LEU A 21 6.41 -9.98 4.04
C LEU A 21 6.40 -8.58 4.67
N THR A 22 7.22 -7.66 4.17
CA THR A 22 7.25 -6.27 4.63
C THR A 22 5.91 -5.59 4.32
N THR A 23 5.39 -5.77 3.11
CA THR A 23 4.08 -5.25 2.69
C THR A 23 2.96 -5.78 3.59
N ALA A 24 2.88 -7.10 3.78
CA ALA A 24 1.86 -7.70 4.64
C ALA A 24 1.93 -7.19 6.08
N ARG A 25 3.15 -6.98 6.61
CA ARG A 25 3.35 -6.41 7.96
C ARG A 25 2.96 -4.93 8.04
N ARG A 26 3.28 -4.13 7.02
CA ARG A 26 2.83 -2.73 6.91
C ARG A 26 1.31 -2.66 6.94
N THR A 27 0.66 -3.47 6.11
CA THR A 27 -0.80 -3.54 6.03
C THR A 27 -1.41 -3.96 7.36
N ALA A 28 -0.89 -5.00 8.02
CA ALA A 28 -1.36 -5.41 9.34
C ALA A 28 -1.20 -4.30 10.40
N ALA A 29 -0.07 -3.58 10.39
CA ALA A 29 0.17 -2.47 11.31
C ALA A 29 -0.81 -1.31 11.07
N LEU A 30 -1.08 -0.96 9.81
CA LEU A 30 -2.07 0.06 9.46
C LEU A 30 -3.48 -0.37 9.86
N ILE A 31 -3.89 -1.63 9.61
CA ILE A 31 -5.20 -2.15 10.05
C ILE A 31 -5.36 -2.04 11.56
N ASN A 32 -4.30 -2.28 12.33
CA ASN A 32 -4.33 -2.17 13.78
C ASN A 32 -4.40 -0.70 14.24
N ALA A 33 -3.58 0.19 13.67
CA ALA A 33 -3.61 1.62 13.98
C ALA A 33 -4.96 2.27 13.64
N LEU A 34 -5.62 1.78 12.59
CA LEU A 34 -6.94 2.26 12.15
C LEU A 34 -8.12 1.58 12.86
N SER A 35 -7.87 0.67 13.82
CA SER A 35 -8.94 -0.11 14.45
C SER A 35 -9.71 0.65 15.54
N ASP A 36 -9.13 1.73 16.07
CA ASP A 36 -9.80 2.60 17.03
C ASP A 36 -10.97 3.38 16.37
N ASP A 37 -11.90 3.84 17.20
CA ASP A 37 -13.05 4.63 16.71
C ASP A 37 -12.65 6.02 16.20
N CYS A 38 -11.56 6.57 16.74
CA CYS A 38 -10.99 7.84 16.31
C CYS A 38 -9.45 7.72 16.26
N PRO A 39 -8.88 7.10 15.22
CA PRO A 39 -7.44 6.96 15.08
C PRO A 39 -6.77 8.33 14.97
N ASP A 40 -5.64 8.51 15.66
CA ASP A 40 -4.83 9.72 15.53
C ASP A 40 -4.06 9.69 14.19
N PRO A 41 -4.17 10.71 13.32
CA PRO A 41 -3.33 10.82 12.13
C PRO A 41 -1.83 10.67 12.39
N ALA A 42 -1.36 11.08 13.57
CA ALA A 42 0.05 10.95 13.96
C ALA A 42 0.47 9.49 14.12
N ASP A 43 -0.38 8.65 14.72
CA ASP A 43 -0.08 7.22 14.90
C ASP A 43 0.00 6.50 13.55
N VAL A 44 -0.89 6.86 12.61
CA VAL A 44 -0.86 6.32 11.24
C VAL A 44 0.40 6.78 10.49
N ALA A 45 0.77 8.05 10.61
CA ALA A 45 2.01 8.58 10.04
C ALA A 45 3.26 7.87 10.61
N ASP A 46 3.27 7.54 11.90
CA ASP A 46 4.36 6.81 12.53
C ASP A 46 4.49 5.38 11.99
N VAL A 47 3.36 4.69 11.73
CA VAL A 47 3.38 3.39 11.05
C VAL A 47 3.95 3.54 9.64
N LEU A 48 3.47 4.48 8.83
CA LEU A 48 3.96 4.70 7.46
C LEU A 48 5.48 4.92 7.45
N ARG A 49 5.98 5.78 8.34
CA ARG A 49 7.41 6.05 8.48
C ARG A 49 8.21 4.82 8.92
N ALA A 50 7.67 4.01 9.84
CA ALA A 50 8.32 2.79 10.29
C ALA A 50 8.52 1.75 9.17
N TYR A 51 7.67 1.79 8.13
CA TYR A 51 7.78 0.93 6.95
C TYR A 51 8.44 1.59 5.74
N GLY A 52 8.98 2.80 5.90
CA GLY A 52 9.83 3.46 4.91
C GLY A 52 9.11 4.41 3.94
N GLU A 53 7.84 4.73 4.20
CA GLU A 53 7.15 5.80 3.48
C GLU A 53 7.72 7.18 3.90
N THR A 54 7.71 8.15 2.99
CA THR A 54 8.39 9.44 3.17
C THR A 54 7.43 10.61 3.36
N ASP A 55 7.74 11.47 4.34
CA ASP A 55 7.04 12.73 4.61
C ASP A 55 7.13 13.75 3.44
N PRO A 56 6.19 14.72 3.34
CA PRO A 56 5.01 14.89 4.20
C PRO A 56 3.84 13.99 3.78
N PHE A 57 3.14 13.41 4.77
CA PHE A 57 1.96 12.58 4.50
C PHE A 57 0.64 13.36 4.36
N ASP A 58 0.58 14.56 4.95
CA ASP A 58 -0.58 15.47 4.94
C ASP A 58 -1.93 14.78 5.24
N LEU A 59 -1.93 13.77 6.13
CA LEU A 59 -3.12 12.99 6.50
C LEU A 59 -4.15 13.88 7.21
N THR A 60 -5.28 14.09 6.56
CA THR A 60 -6.43 14.78 7.16
C THR A 60 -7.32 13.80 7.94
N THR A 61 -8.16 14.31 8.83
CA THR A 61 -9.18 13.49 9.53
C THR A 61 -10.10 12.75 8.56
N ARG A 62 -10.38 13.35 7.39
CA ARG A 62 -11.16 12.68 6.34
C ARG A 62 -10.40 11.49 5.76
N ASP A 63 -9.11 11.66 5.47
CA ASP A 63 -8.29 10.58 4.93
C ASP A 63 -8.22 9.42 5.92
N ILE A 64 -8.09 9.70 7.23
CA ILE A 64 -8.14 8.67 8.28
C ILE A 64 -9.48 7.93 8.30
N ALA A 65 -10.61 8.63 8.18
CA ALA A 65 -11.92 7.99 8.15
C ALA A 65 -12.10 7.09 6.92
N GLU A 66 -11.60 7.51 5.75
CA GLU A 66 -11.63 6.73 4.52
C GLU A 66 -10.68 5.53 4.62
N MET A 67 -9.45 5.71 5.14
CA MET A 67 -8.50 4.62 5.39
C MET A 67 -9.05 3.60 6.38
N ARG A 68 -9.78 4.02 7.42
CA ARG A 68 -10.46 3.11 8.36
C ARG A 68 -11.51 2.24 7.66
N THR A 69 -12.22 2.81 6.69
CA THR A 69 -13.14 2.05 5.84
C THR A 69 -12.38 1.01 5.01
N ALA A 70 -11.28 1.40 4.37
CA ALA A 70 -10.42 0.48 3.61
C ALA A 70 -9.81 -0.63 4.50
N ALA A 71 -9.31 -0.29 5.69
CA ALA A 71 -8.79 -1.25 6.66
C ALA A 71 -9.85 -2.27 7.11
N SER A 72 -11.12 -1.84 7.22
CA SER A 72 -12.22 -2.73 7.55
C SER A 72 -12.50 -3.75 6.44
N LEU A 73 -12.28 -3.39 5.17
CA LEU A 73 -12.37 -4.30 4.04
C LEU A 73 -11.22 -5.31 4.02
N LEU A 74 -10.01 -4.91 4.42
CA LEU A 74 -8.83 -5.78 4.47
C LEU A 74 -8.85 -6.73 5.67
N ARG A 75 -9.54 -6.38 6.77
CA ARG A 75 -9.53 -7.15 8.02
C ARG A 75 -9.91 -8.64 7.85
N PRO A 76 -10.91 -9.03 7.05
CA PRO A 76 -11.22 -10.43 6.77
C PRO A 76 -10.07 -11.21 6.12
N VAL A 77 -9.26 -10.57 5.27
CA VAL A 77 -8.09 -11.22 4.63
C VAL A 77 -7.08 -11.65 5.69
N PHE A 78 -6.81 -10.78 6.67
CA PHE A 78 -5.85 -11.05 7.75
C PHE A 78 -6.41 -11.93 8.87
N ALA A 79 -7.74 -12.02 8.99
CA ALA A 79 -8.41 -12.86 9.98
C ALA A 79 -8.72 -14.28 9.48
N ALA A 80 -8.56 -14.55 8.19
CA ALA A 80 -8.83 -15.85 7.59
C ALA A 80 -7.90 -16.94 8.16
N GLU A 81 -8.49 -18.06 8.56
CA GLU A 81 -7.75 -19.22 9.09
C GLU A 81 -7.02 -19.99 7.98
N HIS A 82 -7.46 -19.84 6.74
CA HIS A 82 -6.95 -20.56 5.57
C HIS A 82 -6.59 -19.60 4.43
N ALA A 83 -5.52 -19.95 3.71
CA ALA A 83 -5.01 -19.13 2.62
C ALA A 83 -6.03 -18.99 1.46
N ASP A 84 -6.84 -20.01 1.20
CA ASP A 84 -7.86 -19.97 0.15
C ASP A 84 -8.96 -18.95 0.48
N ASP A 85 -9.38 -18.88 1.75
CA ASP A 85 -10.36 -17.89 2.22
C ASP A 85 -9.79 -16.47 2.15
N ALA A 86 -8.54 -16.29 2.55
CA ALA A 86 -7.83 -15.01 2.43
C ALA A 86 -7.74 -14.56 0.96
N ALA A 87 -7.39 -15.48 0.05
CA ALA A 87 -7.28 -15.21 -1.37
C ALA A 87 -8.64 -14.87 -2.00
N ALA A 88 -9.70 -15.57 -1.61
CA ALA A 88 -11.06 -15.26 -2.08
C ALA A 88 -11.50 -13.85 -1.64
N ALA A 89 -11.26 -13.49 -0.37
CA ALA A 89 -11.55 -12.16 0.15
C ALA A 89 -10.72 -11.08 -0.56
N LEU A 90 -9.43 -11.31 -0.75
CA LEU A 90 -8.55 -10.37 -1.45
C LEU A 90 -8.96 -10.17 -2.91
N ASN A 91 -9.30 -11.24 -3.63
CA ASN A 91 -9.78 -11.14 -5.00
C ASN A 91 -11.07 -10.31 -5.13
N GLN A 92 -11.96 -10.40 -4.15
CA GLN A 92 -13.16 -9.56 -4.11
C GLN A 92 -12.79 -8.08 -3.96
N ILE A 93 -11.87 -7.75 -3.05
CA ILE A 93 -11.39 -6.38 -2.84
C ILE A 93 -10.75 -5.83 -4.12
N LEU A 94 -9.88 -6.61 -4.75
CA LEU A 94 -9.24 -6.23 -6.01
C LEU A 94 -10.28 -5.95 -7.10
N THR A 95 -11.31 -6.79 -7.19
CA THR A 95 -12.39 -6.63 -8.18
C THR A 95 -13.23 -5.37 -7.95
N ASP A 96 -13.59 -5.10 -6.70
CA ASP A 96 -14.58 -4.07 -6.37
C ASP A 96 -13.96 -2.68 -6.15
N HIS A 97 -12.68 -2.62 -5.77
CA HIS A 97 -12.09 -1.40 -5.24
C HIS A 97 -10.79 -0.95 -5.93
N THR A 98 -10.29 -1.69 -6.92
CA THR A 98 -9.09 -1.28 -7.67
C THR A 98 -9.38 -0.91 -9.12
N GLY A 99 -8.48 -0.12 -9.69
CA GLY A 99 -8.53 0.30 -11.08
C GLY A 99 -7.88 -0.71 -12.05
N PRO A 100 -7.90 -0.43 -13.36
CA PRO A 100 -7.15 -1.21 -14.31
C PRO A 100 -5.64 -1.11 -14.01
N LEU A 101 -4.92 -2.22 -14.22
CA LEU A 101 -3.47 -2.23 -14.08
C LEU A 101 -2.84 -1.14 -14.94
N ARG A 102 -1.98 -0.33 -14.31
CA ARG A 102 -1.17 0.68 -14.97
C ARG A 102 0.30 0.47 -14.67
N LEU A 103 1.17 0.97 -15.55
CA LEU A 103 2.60 1.06 -15.29
C LEU A 103 2.94 2.50 -14.95
N THR A 104 3.76 2.71 -13.91
CA THR A 104 4.32 4.02 -13.55
C THR A 104 5.80 3.91 -13.24
N SER A 105 6.50 5.03 -13.39
CA SER A 105 7.88 5.23 -12.93
C SER A 105 7.97 6.35 -11.88
N HIS A 106 6.82 6.83 -11.39
CA HIS A 106 6.71 8.01 -10.54
C HIS A 106 7.49 9.20 -11.09
N GLY A 107 7.20 9.57 -12.35
CA GLY A 107 7.90 10.64 -13.05
C GLY A 107 9.39 10.36 -13.31
N GLY A 108 9.83 9.10 -13.30
CA GLY A 108 11.21 8.69 -13.49
C GLY A 108 12.04 8.59 -12.21
N SER A 109 11.43 8.74 -11.03
CA SER A 109 12.11 8.55 -9.75
C SER A 109 12.40 7.08 -9.42
N THR A 110 11.71 6.15 -10.10
CA THR A 110 11.86 4.70 -9.94
C THR A 110 11.78 3.98 -11.30
N PRO A 111 12.23 2.72 -11.40
CA PRO A 111 11.97 1.89 -12.57
C PRO A 111 10.47 1.66 -12.78
N TRP A 112 10.04 1.39 -14.02
CA TRP A 112 8.65 1.08 -14.31
C TRP A 112 8.15 -0.14 -13.53
N HIS A 113 7.00 -0.02 -12.87
CA HIS A 113 6.36 -1.10 -12.11
C HIS A 113 4.82 -1.00 -12.13
N PRO A 114 4.11 -2.12 -11.86
CA PRO A 114 2.66 -2.15 -11.92
C PRO A 114 2.01 -1.51 -10.70
N HIS A 115 0.88 -0.85 -10.95
CA HIS A 115 0.00 -0.21 -9.98
C HIS A 115 -1.45 -0.57 -10.27
N LEU A 116 -2.28 -0.57 -9.22
CA LEU A 116 -3.73 -0.80 -9.29
C LEU A 116 -4.55 0.41 -8.82
N ASP A 117 -3.88 1.44 -8.30
CA ASP A 117 -4.48 2.75 -8.04
C ASP A 117 -4.58 3.57 -9.34
N ARG A 118 -5.38 4.63 -9.33
CA ARG A 118 -5.68 5.43 -10.53
C ARG A 118 -4.59 6.44 -10.90
N ASP A 119 -3.79 6.88 -9.94
CA ASP A 119 -2.76 7.91 -10.11
C ASP A 119 -1.70 7.79 -9.00
N ASP A 120 -0.50 8.33 -9.22
CA ASP A 120 0.59 8.33 -8.23
C ASP A 120 0.23 9.14 -6.97
N ASN A 121 -0.77 10.02 -7.05
CA ASN A 121 -1.33 10.78 -5.91
C ASN A 121 -2.78 10.36 -5.61
N ALA A 122 -3.11 9.07 -5.80
CA ALA A 122 -4.41 8.54 -5.41
C ALA A 122 -4.70 8.79 -3.91
N PRO A 123 -5.97 8.93 -3.51
CA PRO A 123 -6.34 9.10 -2.10
C PRO A 123 -5.78 7.97 -1.23
N TRP A 124 -5.45 8.27 0.02
CA TRP A 124 -4.83 7.32 0.95
C TRP A 124 -5.59 6.01 1.13
N ALA A 125 -6.92 6.04 1.12
CA ALA A 125 -7.74 4.83 1.19
C ALA A 125 -7.61 3.94 -0.05
N GLU A 126 -7.50 4.54 -1.24
CA GLU A 126 -7.26 3.83 -2.49
C GLU A 126 -5.84 3.26 -2.54
N TRP A 127 -4.85 4.07 -2.15
CA TRP A 127 -3.47 3.63 -1.98
C TRP A 127 -3.35 2.45 -1.02
N LEU A 128 -4.06 2.50 0.13
CA LEU A 128 -4.02 1.42 1.11
C LEU A 128 -4.53 0.10 0.51
N LEU A 129 -5.64 0.12 -0.24
CA LEU A 129 -6.17 -1.10 -0.88
C LEU A 129 -5.27 -1.59 -2.02
N ALA A 130 -4.74 -0.69 -2.85
CA ALA A 130 -3.93 -1.04 -4.01
C ALA A 130 -2.51 -1.51 -3.65
N SER A 131 -2.00 -1.12 -2.49
CA SER A 131 -0.64 -1.42 -2.05
C SER A 131 -0.54 -2.51 -0.97
N SER A 132 -1.67 -3.11 -0.56
CA SER A 132 -1.76 -4.10 0.53
C SER A 132 -1.74 -5.55 0.06
#